data_AF-A0A8D9AFW9-F1
#
_entry.id   AF-A0A8D9AFW9-F1
#
_cell.length_a   1.000
_cell.length_b   1.000
_cell.length_c   1.000
_cell.angle_alpha   90.00
_cell.angle_beta   90.00
_cell.angle_gamma   90.00
#
_symmetry.space_group_name_H-M   'P 1'
#
loop_
_entity.id
_entity.type
_entity.pdbx_description
1 polymer ?
#
loop_
_entity_poly.entity_id
_entity_poly.type
_entity_poly.pdbx_seq_one_letter_code
_entity_poly.pdbx_strand_id
1 'polypeptide(L)'
;MKCQILRFFNACSDKFNPLYDNCVRRILVMDLGCAPEDLSPEDRPSYIRSLVDLSQERSVCALGGLLSFLDKSLARLTLGAYECNILAVKYLSLDNILWMDTDTLMNLQIFAPKDHPSSFKWSWNRSKEGFSIFGLFNQCASKLGTRRMRY
;
A
#
# COMPACT_ATOMS: atom_id res chain seq x y z
N MET A 1 -7.34 -18.61 6.19
CA MET A 1 -6.36 -17.59 5.73
C MET A 1 -6.20 -16.37 6.67
N LYS A 2 -6.84 -16.32 7.86
CA LYS A 2 -6.69 -15.17 8.79
C LYS A 2 -5.46 -15.24 9.73
N CYS A 3 -4.71 -16.34 9.77
CA CYS A 3 -3.66 -16.55 10.79
C CYS A 3 -2.23 -16.18 10.38
N GLN A 4 -1.93 -15.89 9.11
CA GLN A 4 -0.54 -15.60 8.70
C GLN A 4 -0.16 -14.13 8.88
N ILE A 5 -1.07 -13.19 8.65
CA ILE A 5 -0.76 -11.75 8.75
C ILE A 5 -0.48 -11.33 10.20
N LEU A 6 -1.24 -11.86 11.17
CA LEU A 6 -1.02 -11.58 12.59
C LEU A 6 0.29 -12.20 13.14
N ARG A 7 0.77 -13.29 12.54
CA ARG A 7 2.07 -13.88 12.91
C ARG A 7 3.26 -13.02 12.46
N PHE A 8 3.14 -12.29 11.34
CA PHE A 8 4.18 -11.35 10.91
C PHE A 8 4.29 -10.14 11.86
N PHE A 9 3.16 -9.61 12.34
CA PHE A 9 3.18 -8.47 13.26
C PHE A 9 3.67 -8.84 14.67
N ASN A 10 3.28 -10.00 15.20
CA ASN A 10 3.69 -10.42 16.56
C ASN A 10 5.10 -10.99 16.66
N ALA A 11 5.75 -11.36 15.55
CA ALA A 11 7.11 -11.89 15.57
C ALA A 11 8.20 -10.80 15.61
N CYS A 12 7.86 -9.52 15.47
CA CYS A 12 8.81 -8.40 15.40
C CYS A 12 9.28 -7.88 16.78
N SER A 13 9.03 -8.62 17.88
CA SER A 13 9.34 -8.18 19.25
C SER A 13 10.60 -8.81 19.85
N ASP A 14 11.21 -9.83 19.21
CA ASP A 14 12.33 -10.56 19.79
C ASP A 14 13.68 -10.22 19.11
N LYS A 15 14.64 -9.87 19.96
CA LYS A 15 15.92 -9.15 19.70
C LYS A 15 16.98 -9.89 18.87
N PHE A 16 16.62 -10.93 18.13
CA PHE A 16 17.50 -11.54 17.12
C PHE A 16 16.64 -12.20 16.06
N ASN A 17 16.17 -11.39 15.11
CA ASN A 17 15.17 -11.84 14.16
C ASN A 17 15.80 -12.10 12.80
N PRO A 18 16.12 -13.36 12.42
CA PRO A 18 16.60 -13.68 11.07
C PRO A 18 15.59 -13.25 10.00
N LEU A 19 14.33 -12.99 10.39
CA LEU A 19 13.31 -12.39 9.55
C LEU A 19 13.63 -10.94 9.16
N TYR A 20 14.17 -10.13 10.09
CA TYR A 20 14.51 -8.73 9.87
C TYR A 20 15.63 -8.58 8.84
N ASP A 21 16.73 -9.32 9.01
CA ASP A 21 17.85 -9.29 8.07
C ASP A 21 17.43 -9.72 6.65
N ASN A 22 16.54 -10.72 6.55
CA ASN A 22 15.95 -11.13 5.28
C ASN A 22 15.09 -10.03 4.64
N CYS A 23 14.30 -9.29 5.44
CA CYS A 23 13.55 -8.14 4.97
C CYS A 23 14.48 -7.03 4.48
N VAL A 24 15.52 -6.68 5.24
CA VAL A 24 16.51 -5.67 4.85
C VAL A 24 17.21 -6.04 3.55
N ARG A 25 17.70 -7.28 3.41
CA ARG A 25 18.34 -7.73 2.16
C ARG A 25 17.40 -7.61 0.97
N ARG A 26 16.13 -7.98 1.14
CA ARG A 26 15.13 -7.87 0.07
C ARG A 26 14.88 -6.42 -0.33
N ILE A 27 14.79 -5.53 0.65
CA ILE A 27 14.59 -4.10 0.44
C ILE A 27 15.80 -3.51 -0.29
N LEU A 28 17.02 -3.85 0.07
CA LEU A 28 18.23 -3.28 -0.55
C LEU A 28 18.47 -3.73 -2.00
N VAL A 29 17.85 -4.83 -2.44
CA VAL A 29 18.01 -5.37 -3.79
C VAL A 29 16.82 -4.99 -4.68
N MET A 30 15.77 -4.36 -4.13
CA MET A 30 14.60 -3.98 -4.92
C MET A 30 14.95 -2.99 -6.03
N ASP A 31 14.29 -3.14 -7.18
CA ASP A 31 14.43 -2.21 -8.28
C ASP A 31 13.32 -1.16 -8.25
N LEU A 32 13.70 0.09 -8.47
CA LEU A 32 12.81 1.24 -8.39
C LEU A 32 12.82 1.97 -9.73
N GLY A 33 11.65 2.11 -10.35
CA GLY A 33 11.53 2.88 -11.60
C GLY A 33 11.88 4.36 -11.48
N CYS A 34 11.95 4.89 -10.25
CA CYS A 34 12.41 6.24 -9.94
C CYS A 34 13.94 6.32 -9.70
N ALA A 35 14.69 5.24 -9.88
CA ALA A 35 16.15 5.28 -9.80
C ALA A 35 16.75 5.99 -11.03
N PRO A 36 17.87 6.73 -10.89
CA PRO A 36 18.56 7.31 -12.03
C PRO A 36 19.11 6.21 -12.95
N GLU A 37 19.08 6.46 -14.27
CA GLU A 37 19.46 5.46 -15.30
C GLU A 37 20.94 5.02 -15.22
N ASP A 38 21.80 5.86 -14.63
CA ASP A 38 23.25 5.59 -14.47
C ASP A 38 23.62 4.92 -13.13
N LEU A 39 22.64 4.42 -12.36
CA LEU A 39 22.92 3.88 -11.03
C LEU A 39 23.62 2.53 -11.10
N SER A 40 24.89 2.50 -10.67
CA SER A 40 25.65 1.26 -10.50
C SER A 40 24.92 0.31 -9.52
N PRO A 41 24.95 -1.02 -9.74
CA PRO A 41 24.36 -1.98 -8.82
C PRO A 41 24.95 -1.90 -7.40
N GLU A 42 26.17 -1.38 -7.25
CA GLU A 42 26.84 -1.19 -5.95
C GLU A 42 26.27 0.02 -5.18
N ASP A 43 25.78 1.04 -5.88
CA ASP A 43 25.24 2.28 -5.29
C ASP A 43 23.74 2.15 -4.96
N ARG A 44 23.05 1.18 -5.55
CA ARG A 44 21.64 0.85 -5.27
C ARG A 44 21.30 0.76 -3.77
N PRO A 45 22.05 0.00 -2.93
CA PRO A 45 21.75 -0.07 -1.50
C PRO A 45 21.96 1.28 -0.78
N SER A 46 22.83 2.15 -1.28
CA SER A 46 23.00 3.50 -0.74
C SER A 46 21.79 4.38 -1.06
N TYR A 47 21.32 4.33 -2.31
CA TYR A 47 20.13 5.03 -2.75
C TYR A 47 18.88 4.62 -1.94
N ILE A 48 18.66 3.32 -1.76
CA ILE A 48 17.49 2.82 -1.01
C ILE A 48 17.53 3.24 0.46
N ARG A 49 18.71 3.26 1.08
CA ARG A 49 18.89 3.78 2.46
C ARG A 49 18.57 5.26 2.59
N SER A 50 18.68 6.04 1.51
CA SER A 50 18.25 7.45 1.52
C SER A 50 16.72 7.61 1.51
N LEU A 51 15.99 6.60 1.02
CA LEU A 51 14.54 6.62 0.90
C LEU A 51 13.83 5.94 2.08
N VAL A 52 14.49 4.95 2.70
CA VAL A 52 13.91 4.12 3.75
C VAL A 52 14.79 4.18 4.99
N ASP A 53 14.19 4.62 6.10
CA ASP A 53 14.81 4.59 7.41
C ASP A 53 14.83 3.16 7.96
N LEU A 54 16.01 2.53 7.90
CA LEU A 54 16.25 1.18 8.42
C LEU A 54 16.35 1.13 9.96
N SER A 55 16.28 2.26 10.67
CA SER A 55 16.22 2.24 12.14
C SER A 55 14.84 1.78 12.65
N GLN A 56 13.80 1.91 11.83
CA GLN A 56 12.43 1.58 12.19
C GLN A 56 12.10 0.12 11.83
N GLU A 57 12.42 -0.81 12.74
CA GLU A 57 12.25 -2.25 12.51
C GLU A 57 10.85 -2.66 12.01
N ARG A 58 9.80 -2.03 12.55
CA ARG A 58 8.41 -2.35 12.18
C ARG A 58 8.07 -1.96 10.74
N SER A 59 8.53 -0.80 10.28
CA SER A 59 8.26 -0.35 8.91
C SER A 59 9.03 -1.19 7.90
N VAL A 60 10.28 -1.53 8.21
CA VAL A 60 11.13 -2.43 7.42
C VAL A 60 10.52 -3.83 7.33
N CYS A 61 10.06 -4.41 8.44
CA CYS A 61 9.39 -5.71 8.43
C CYS A 61 8.07 -5.68 7.64
N ALA A 62 7.27 -4.64 7.79
CA ALA A 62 6.02 -4.48 7.05
C ALA A 62 6.27 -4.35 5.55
N LEU A 63 7.25 -3.53 5.15
CA LEU A 63 7.61 -3.33 3.76
C LEU A 63 8.23 -4.60 3.15
N GLY A 64 9.15 -5.27 3.84
CA GLY A 64 9.72 -6.54 3.40
C GLY A 64 8.67 -7.67 3.28
N GLY A 65 7.70 -7.71 4.19
CA GLY A 65 6.56 -8.62 4.13
C GLY A 65 5.64 -8.33 2.94
N LEU A 66 5.38 -7.05 2.66
CA LEU A 66 4.62 -6.61 1.50
C LEU A 66 5.32 -7.00 0.19
N LEU A 67 6.64 -6.75 0.08
CA LEU A 67 7.44 -7.17 -1.07
C LEU A 67 7.37 -8.68 -1.29
N SER A 68 7.51 -9.49 -0.22
CA SER A 68 7.39 -10.94 -0.32
C SER A 68 6.00 -11.41 -0.75
N PHE A 69 4.95 -10.72 -0.32
CA PHE A 69 3.59 -10.98 -0.75
C PHE A 69 3.36 -10.60 -2.22
N LEU A 70 3.90 -9.46 -2.65
CA LEU A 70 3.84 -9.03 -4.05
C LEU A 70 4.56 -10.03 -4.94
N ASP A 71 5.79 -10.46 -4.63
CA ASP A 71 6.52 -11.46 -5.42
C ASP A 71 5.70 -12.75 -5.63
N LYS A 72 5.04 -13.25 -4.56
CA LYS A 72 4.22 -14.48 -4.61
C LYS A 72 2.89 -14.29 -5.33
N SER A 73 2.23 -13.15 -5.14
CA SER A 73 0.94 -12.87 -5.76
C SER A 73 1.09 -12.51 -7.24
N LEU A 74 2.14 -11.75 -7.57
CA LEU A 74 2.51 -11.42 -8.94
C LEU A 74 2.88 -12.67 -9.73
N ALA A 75 3.70 -13.57 -9.18
CA ALA A 75 4.01 -14.86 -9.83
C ALA A 75 2.75 -15.70 -10.17
N ARG A 76 1.63 -15.49 -9.45
CA ARG A 76 0.34 -16.15 -9.73
C ARG A 76 -0.54 -15.39 -10.72
N LEU A 77 -0.37 -14.08 -10.85
CA LEU A 77 -1.17 -13.20 -11.70
C LEU A 77 -0.53 -13.00 -13.08
N THR A 78 0.78 -12.95 -13.14
CA THR A 78 1.55 -12.77 -14.36
C THR A 78 1.85 -14.15 -14.93
N LEU A 79 1.01 -14.63 -15.84
CA LEU A 79 1.29 -15.75 -16.75
C LEU A 79 2.42 -15.37 -17.75
N GLY A 80 3.57 -14.89 -17.24
CA GLY A 80 4.75 -14.52 -18.02
C GLY A 80 4.69 -13.20 -18.81
N ALA A 81 3.63 -12.38 -18.69
CA ALA A 81 3.40 -11.27 -19.63
C ALA A 81 3.59 -9.84 -19.08
N TYR A 82 3.73 -9.63 -17.77
CA TYR A 82 3.85 -8.28 -17.19
C TYR A 82 4.95 -8.22 -16.13
N GLU A 83 5.96 -7.38 -16.39
CA GLU A 83 6.95 -6.98 -15.39
C GLU A 83 6.27 -5.99 -14.43
N CYS A 84 6.16 -6.36 -13.16
CA CYS A 84 5.60 -5.46 -12.15
C CYS A 84 6.73 -4.65 -11.53
N ASN A 85 6.93 -3.44 -12.05
CA ASN A 85 7.97 -2.54 -11.58
C ASN A 85 7.44 -1.69 -10.43
N ILE A 86 8.12 -1.75 -9.28
CA ILE A 86 7.85 -0.85 -8.16
C ILE A 86 8.36 0.52 -8.56
N LEU A 87 7.46 1.49 -8.70
CA LEU A 87 7.83 2.81 -9.20
C LEU A 87 8.62 3.61 -8.17
N ALA A 88 8.12 3.68 -6.93
CA ALA A 88 8.73 4.45 -5.87
C ALA A 88 8.32 3.93 -4.48
N VAL A 89 9.17 4.18 -3.50
CA VAL A 89 8.85 4.09 -2.08
C VAL A 89 8.89 5.50 -1.51
N LYS A 90 7.88 5.88 -0.73
CA LYS A 90 7.77 7.19 -0.10
C LYS A 90 7.44 7.04 1.37
N TYR A 91 8.07 7.87 2.20
CA TYR A 91 7.68 8.03 3.59
C TYR A 91 6.37 8.83 3.66
N LEU A 92 5.42 8.35 4.47
CA LEU A 92 4.15 9.03 4.72
C LEU A 92 4.22 9.64 6.13
N SER A 93 4.33 10.97 6.21
CA SER A 93 4.14 11.69 7.48
C SER A 93 2.64 11.83 7.78
N LEU A 94 2.29 11.69 9.05
CA LEU A 94 0.93 11.82 9.56
C LEU A 94 0.65 13.21 10.14
N ASP A 95 1.64 14.11 10.16
CA ASP A 95 1.55 15.43 10.81
C ASP A 95 0.51 16.34 10.14
N ASN A 96 0.34 16.18 8.81
CA ASN A 96 -0.59 16.95 8.00
C ASN A 96 -1.86 16.16 7.64
N ILE A 97 -2.15 15.08 8.36
CA ILE A 97 -3.31 14.23 8.12
C ILE A 97 -4.25 14.32 9.32
N LEU A 98 -5.51 14.65 9.06
CA LEU A 98 -6.55 14.65 10.09
C LEU A 98 -6.86 13.20 10.49
N TRP A 99 -6.57 12.89 11.75
CA TRP A 99 -7.03 11.65 12.36
C TRP A 99 -8.54 11.71 12.59
N MET A 100 -9.24 10.69 12.11
CA MET A 100 -10.69 10.59 12.20
C MET A 100 -11.07 9.16 12.54
N ASP A 101 -11.97 8.99 13.49
CA ASP A 101 -12.50 7.69 13.83
C ASP A 101 -13.51 7.22 12.77
N THR A 102 -13.71 5.90 12.67
CA THR A 102 -14.63 5.30 11.72
C THR A 102 -16.06 5.80 11.92
N ASP A 103 -16.52 5.94 13.18
CA ASP A 103 -17.87 6.41 13.45
C ASP A 103 -18.05 7.87 13.02
N THR A 104 -17.04 8.71 13.27
CA THR A 104 -17.06 10.10 12.82
C THR A 104 -17.05 10.20 11.29
N LEU A 105 -16.26 9.38 10.59
CA LEU A 105 -16.20 9.35 9.13
C LEU A 105 -17.56 8.97 8.52
N MET A 106 -18.25 7.99 9.12
CA MET A 106 -19.55 7.49 8.65
C MET A 106 -20.69 8.47 8.96
N ASN A 107 -20.70 9.05 10.17
CA ASN A 107 -21.75 9.99 10.59
C ASN A 107 -21.66 11.34 9.86
N LEU A 108 -20.46 11.78 9.49
CA LEU A 108 -20.27 12.94 8.60
C LEU A 108 -20.65 12.65 7.15
N GLN A 109 -20.88 11.38 6.79
CA GLN A 109 -21.19 10.95 5.44
C GLN A 109 -20.17 11.48 4.41
N ILE A 110 -18.87 11.44 4.77
CA ILE A 110 -17.80 11.87 3.86
C ILE A 110 -17.84 11.01 2.59
N PHE A 111 -17.95 9.69 2.79
CA PHE A 111 -18.29 8.73 1.76
C PHE A 111 -19.54 7.96 2.19
N ALA A 112 -20.45 7.71 1.25
CA ALA A 112 -21.65 6.91 1.48
C ALA A 112 -21.83 5.94 0.31
N PRO A 113 -21.01 4.87 0.20
CA PRO A 113 -21.24 3.84 -0.80
C PRO A 113 -22.60 3.19 -0.54
N LYS A 114 -23.54 3.36 -1.47
CA LYS A 114 -24.87 2.75 -1.39
C LYS A 114 -24.83 1.44 -2.13
N ASP A 115 -24.91 0.37 -1.36
CA ASP A 115 -25.05 -0.97 -1.90
C ASP A 115 -26.46 -1.19 -2.45
N HIS A 116 -26.54 -1.96 -3.53
CA HIS A 116 -27.83 -2.29 -4.11
C HIS A 116 -28.55 -3.32 -3.22
N PRO A 117 -29.85 -3.14 -2.90
CA PRO A 117 -30.58 -4.05 -2.01
C PRO A 117 -30.71 -5.48 -2.54
N SER A 118 -30.44 -5.71 -3.83
CA SER A 118 -30.32 -7.05 -4.38
C SER A 118 -28.88 -7.56 -4.35
N SER A 119 -28.64 -8.64 -3.61
CA SER A 119 -27.33 -9.32 -3.56
C SER A 119 -26.82 -9.77 -4.95
N PHE A 120 -27.71 -9.98 -5.91
CA PHE A 120 -27.36 -10.37 -7.29
C PHE A 120 -26.71 -9.25 -8.13
N LYS A 121 -26.93 -7.98 -7.76
CA LYS A 121 -26.30 -6.81 -8.42
C LYS A 121 -25.14 -6.24 -7.60
N TRP A 122 -24.77 -6.91 -6.52
CA TRP A 122 -23.57 -6.60 -5.77
C TRP A 122 -22.35 -6.89 -6.65
N SER A 123 -21.67 -5.84 -7.07
CA SER A 123 -20.38 -5.95 -7.74
C SER A 123 -19.39 -5.10 -6.98
N TRP A 124 -18.20 -5.65 -6.74
CA TRP A 124 -17.08 -5.01 -6.03
C TRP A 124 -16.77 -3.58 -6.54
N ASN A 125 -17.17 -3.26 -7.79
CA ASN A 125 -16.94 -1.98 -8.44
C ASN A 125 -18.23 -1.23 -8.86
N ARG A 126 -19.43 -1.61 -8.36
CA ARG A 126 -20.70 -0.96 -8.74
C ARG A 126 -21.55 -0.46 -7.57
N SER A 127 -20.97 -0.24 -6.39
CA SER A 127 -21.65 0.57 -5.39
C SER A 127 -21.79 2.00 -5.92
N LYS A 128 -23.03 2.50 -6.00
CA LYS A 128 -23.27 3.90 -6.38
C LYS A 128 -23.02 4.74 -5.15
N GLU A 129 -22.39 5.89 -5.29
CA GLU A 129 -22.33 6.84 -4.19
C GLU A 129 -23.75 7.34 -3.90
N GLY A 130 -24.14 7.30 -2.62
CA GLY A 130 -25.36 7.89 -2.12
C GLY A 130 -25.21 9.41 -1.95
N PHE A 131 -26.01 9.98 -1.04
CA PHE A 131 -25.83 11.38 -0.66
C PHE A 131 -24.63 11.46 0.30
N SER A 132 -23.53 12.06 -0.17
CA SER A 132 -22.30 12.22 0.61
C SER A 132 -21.61 13.53 0.26
N ILE A 133 -20.73 13.98 1.15
CA ILE A 133 -19.88 15.15 0.91
C ILE A 133 -19.04 14.92 -0.36
N PHE A 134 -18.45 13.73 -0.53
CA PHE A 134 -17.75 13.37 -1.75
C PHE A 134 -18.62 13.52 -3.00
N GLY A 135 -19.87 13.04 -2.97
CA GLY A 135 -20.79 13.15 -4.09
C GLY A 135 -21.12 14.60 -4.47
N LEU A 136 -21.18 15.51 -3.49
CA LEU A 136 -21.43 16.93 -3.71
C LEU A 136 -20.23 17.65 -4.34
N PHE A 137 -19.01 17.33 -3.92
CA PHE A 137 -17.79 18.02 -4.36
C PHE A 137 -17.08 17.35 -5.54
N ASN A 138 -17.37 16.08 -5.85
CA ASN A 138 -16.73 15.38 -6.96
C ASN A 138 -17.30 15.83 -8.31
N GLN A 139 -16.67 16.85 -8.90
CA GLN A 139 -16.95 17.34 -10.26
C GLN A 139 -15.86 16.91 -11.26
N CYS A 140 -15.04 15.92 -10.90
CA CYS A 140 -13.96 15.46 -11.76
C CYS A 140 -14.49 14.80 -13.04
N ALA A 141 -14.02 15.25 -14.20
CA ALA A 141 -14.36 14.65 -15.50
C ALA A 141 -13.72 13.27 -15.71
N SER A 142 -12.63 12.96 -15.01
CA SER A 142 -11.89 11.70 -15.15
C SER A 142 -12.13 10.75 -13.99
N LYS A 143 -12.11 9.44 -14.29
CA LYS A 143 -12.18 8.37 -13.29
C LYS A 143 -10.98 8.41 -12.34
N LEU A 144 -9.81 8.79 -12.83
CA LEU A 144 -8.61 8.94 -12.01
C LEU A 144 -8.74 10.10 -11.01
N GLY A 145 -9.28 11.25 -11.44
CA GLY A 145 -9.54 12.38 -10.54
C GLY A 145 -10.57 12.02 -9.47
N THR A 146 -11.67 11.37 -9.88
CA THR A 146 -12.67 10.83 -8.94
C THR A 146 -12.03 9.89 -7.91
N ARG A 147 -11.10 9.03 -8.33
CA ARG A 147 -10.38 8.12 -7.42
C ARG A 147 -9.41 8.87 -6.50
N ARG A 148 -8.71 9.88 -7.00
CA ARG A 148 -7.77 10.71 -6.23
C ARG A 148 -8.46 11.57 -5.16
N MET A 149 -9.72 11.90 -5.35
CA MET A 149 -10.53 12.59 -4.33
C MET A 149 -10.92 11.66 -3.15
N ARG A 150 -10.77 10.33 -3.29
CA ARG A 150 -11.01 9.37 -2.20
C ARG A 150 -9.74 8.92 -1.47
N TYR A 151 -8.60 8.90 -2.17
CA TYR A 151 -7.30 8.39 -1.71
C TYR A 151 -6.21 9.38 -2.09
#